data_AF-C0BYH5-F1
#
_entry.id   AF-C0BYH5-F1
#
_cell.length_a   1.000
_cell.length_b   1.000
_cell.length_c   1.000
_cell.angle_alpha   90.00
_cell.angle_beta   90.00
_cell.angle_gamma   90.00
#
_symmetry.space_group_name_H-M   'P 1'
#
loop_
_entity.id
_entity.type
_entity.pdbx_description
1 polymer ?
#
loop_
_entity_poly.entity_id
_entity_poly.type
_entity_poly.pdbx_seq_one_letter_code
_entity_poly.pdbx_strand_id
1 'polypeptide(L)'
;MEKEVLNYVVEKANELKDAATCSAEAKEAAVKWLDAVGTDQEAAETEKFIAELEEDIMPVDGLIGFAESEAGAAVFGADTAKNVAAHARDIKAKGAKYCDCPACAACEAILEKKELLLK
;
A
#
# COMPACT_ATOMS: atom_id res chain seq x y z
N MET A 1 21.24 -1.26 -3.77
CA MET A 1 20.46 -1.11 -2.50
C MET A 1 21.31 -1.43 -1.26
N GLU A 2 21.14 -0.67 -0.17
CA GLU A 2 21.76 -0.97 1.14
C GLU A 2 21.04 -2.13 1.85
N LYS A 3 21.80 -3.00 2.55
CA LYS A 3 21.24 -4.21 3.18
C LYS A 3 20.16 -3.93 4.23
N GLU A 4 20.29 -2.84 4.99
CA GLU A 4 19.29 -2.44 5.98
C GLU A 4 17.99 -1.98 5.33
N VAL A 5 18.08 -1.24 4.22
CA VAL A 5 16.92 -0.86 3.40
C VAL A 5 16.25 -2.09 2.81
N LEU A 6 17.02 -3.01 2.25
CA LEU A 6 16.48 -4.26 1.68
C LEU A 6 15.72 -5.07 2.73
N ASN A 7 16.33 -5.30 3.91
CA ASN A 7 15.69 -6.05 4.99
C ASN A 7 14.38 -5.40 5.45
N TYR A 8 14.37 -4.08 5.60
CA TYR A 8 13.19 -3.33 5.97
C TYR A 8 12.07 -3.48 4.93
N VAL A 9 12.41 -3.36 3.65
CA VAL A 9 11.42 -3.46 2.57
C VAL A 9 10.92 -4.90 2.40
N VAL A 10 11.76 -5.91 2.62
CA VAL A 10 11.35 -7.33 2.68
C VAL A 10 10.35 -7.58 3.82
N GLU A 11 10.57 -7.01 5.00
CA GLU A 11 9.61 -7.08 6.12
C GLU A 11 8.27 -6.46 5.70
N LYS A 12 8.28 -5.25 5.15
CA LYS A 12 7.07 -4.54 4.73
C LYS A 12 6.35 -5.19 3.56
N ALA A 13 7.07 -5.78 2.61
CA ALA A 13 6.47 -6.53 1.51
C ALA A 13 5.75 -7.81 2.02
N ASN A 14 6.26 -8.46 3.07
CA ASN A 14 5.55 -9.56 3.72
C ASN A 14 4.30 -9.07 4.47
N GLU A 15 4.38 -7.96 5.21
CA GLU A 15 3.20 -7.33 5.83
C GLU A 15 2.12 -6.99 4.79
N LEU A 16 2.52 -6.43 3.65
CA LEU A 16 1.62 -6.12 2.54
C LEU A 16 0.96 -7.39 1.97
N LYS A 17 1.75 -8.44 1.69
CA LYS A 17 1.24 -9.71 1.15
C LYS A 17 0.22 -10.37 2.08
N ASP A 18 0.47 -10.29 3.39
CA ASP A 18 -0.36 -10.95 4.41
C ASP A 18 -1.55 -10.07 4.87
N ALA A 19 -1.57 -8.79 4.49
CA ALA A 19 -2.67 -7.90 4.81
C ALA A 19 -3.98 -8.34 4.13
N ALA A 20 -5.02 -8.53 4.93
CA ALA A 20 -6.37 -8.87 4.44
C ALA A 20 -7.01 -7.75 3.59
N THR A 21 -6.47 -6.53 3.67
CA THR A 21 -6.91 -5.35 2.93
C THR A 21 -6.11 -5.11 1.64
N CYS A 22 -5.12 -5.95 1.35
CA CYS A 22 -4.32 -5.84 0.14
C CYS A 22 -5.10 -6.32 -1.09
N SER A 23 -5.00 -5.56 -2.19
CA SER A 23 -5.49 -5.96 -3.50
C SER A 23 -4.81 -7.25 -3.96
N ALA A 24 -5.39 -7.93 -4.95
CA ALA A 24 -4.76 -9.13 -5.49
C ALA A 24 -3.49 -8.78 -6.27
N GLU A 25 -3.50 -7.63 -6.93
CA GLU A 25 -2.47 -7.10 -7.81
C GLU A 25 -1.23 -6.67 -7.02
N ALA A 26 -1.34 -5.78 -6.03
CA ALA A 26 -0.23 -5.45 -5.13
C ALA A 26 0.32 -6.68 -4.38
N LYS A 27 -0.54 -7.65 -4.02
CA LYS A 27 -0.09 -8.90 -3.40
C LYS A 27 0.76 -9.73 -4.35
N GLU A 28 0.34 -9.88 -5.60
CA GLU A 28 1.10 -10.59 -6.62
C GLU A 28 2.43 -9.89 -6.91
N ALA A 29 2.43 -8.56 -6.99
CA ALA A 29 3.65 -7.77 -7.17
C ALA A 29 4.62 -7.93 -5.98
N ALA A 30 4.11 -7.93 -4.74
CA ALA A 30 4.92 -8.19 -3.55
C ALA A 30 5.55 -9.60 -3.57
N VAL A 31 4.80 -10.62 -3.97
CA VAL A 31 5.32 -12.00 -4.11
C VAL A 31 6.42 -12.07 -5.17
N LYS A 32 6.17 -11.53 -6.37
CA LYS A 32 7.15 -11.53 -7.47
C LYS A 32 8.44 -10.82 -7.07
N TRP A 33 8.30 -9.67 -6.41
CA TRP A 33 9.45 -8.91 -5.92
C TRP A 33 10.24 -9.70 -4.88
N LEU A 34 9.56 -10.28 -3.87
CA LEU A 34 10.20 -11.11 -2.85
C LEU A 34 10.94 -12.32 -3.44
N ASP A 35 10.37 -12.98 -4.44
CA ASP A 35 11.00 -14.11 -5.14
C ASP A 35 12.21 -13.68 -5.99
N ALA A 36 12.21 -12.42 -6.46
CA ALA A 36 13.28 -11.85 -7.26
C ALA A 36 14.45 -11.30 -6.42
N VAL A 37 14.27 -11.03 -5.12
CA VAL A 37 15.35 -10.55 -4.25
C VAL A 37 16.54 -11.52 -4.27
N GLY A 38 17.74 -11.00 -4.54
CA GLY A 38 18.99 -11.75 -4.66
C GLY A 38 19.21 -12.41 -6.02
N THR A 39 18.31 -12.20 -6.97
CA THR A 39 18.41 -12.74 -8.34
C THR A 39 18.82 -11.68 -9.35
N ASP A 40 19.05 -12.09 -10.61
CA ASP A 40 19.26 -11.18 -11.73
C ASP A 40 17.99 -10.40 -12.14
N GLN A 41 16.82 -10.77 -11.62
CA GLN A 41 15.54 -10.09 -11.88
C GLN A 41 15.21 -8.99 -10.85
N GLU A 42 15.96 -8.90 -9.75
CA GLU A 42 15.65 -7.99 -8.62
C GLU A 42 15.39 -6.56 -9.09
N ALA A 43 16.24 -6.00 -9.95
CA ALA A 43 16.10 -4.62 -10.41
C ALA A 43 14.81 -4.41 -11.23
N ALA A 44 14.52 -5.31 -12.17
CA ALA A 44 13.34 -5.20 -13.03
C ALA A 44 12.03 -5.40 -12.24
N GLU A 45 12.00 -6.33 -11.28
CA GLU A 45 10.83 -6.51 -10.42
C GLU A 45 10.71 -5.40 -9.37
N THR A 46 11.81 -4.76 -8.95
CA THR A 46 11.74 -3.59 -8.05
C THR A 46 11.04 -2.42 -8.73
N GLU A 47 11.34 -2.13 -9.99
CA GLU A 47 10.66 -1.09 -10.75
C GLU A 47 9.16 -1.35 -10.87
N LYS A 48 8.77 -2.58 -11.23
CA LYS A 48 7.36 -2.99 -11.36
C LYS A 48 6.65 -2.94 -10.01
N PHE A 49 7.29 -3.43 -8.96
CA PHE A 49 6.72 -3.43 -7.62
C PHE A 49 6.44 -2.01 -7.15
N ILE A 50 7.40 -1.10 -7.29
CA ILE A 50 7.19 0.31 -6.94
C ILE A 50 6.05 0.93 -7.75
N ALA A 51 5.99 0.69 -9.06
CA ALA A 51 4.92 1.23 -9.90
C ALA A 51 3.54 0.74 -9.45
N GLU A 52 3.41 -0.56 -9.16
CA GLU A 52 2.17 -1.16 -8.64
C GLU A 52 1.76 -0.51 -7.32
N LEU A 53 2.68 -0.34 -6.37
CA LEU A 53 2.36 0.27 -5.08
C LEU A 53 1.91 1.73 -5.20
N GLU A 54 2.43 2.47 -6.18
CA GLU A 54 2.00 3.85 -6.45
C GLU A 54 0.59 3.92 -7.05
N GLU A 55 0.19 2.90 -7.81
CA GLU A 55 -1.17 2.79 -8.36
C GLU A 55 -2.19 2.34 -7.30
N ASP A 56 -1.78 1.45 -6.39
CA ASP A 56 -2.68 0.81 -5.42
C ASP A 56 -2.78 1.51 -4.06
N ILE A 57 -1.83 2.39 -3.71
CA ILE A 57 -1.90 3.12 -2.44
C ILE A 57 -3.06 4.13 -2.45
N MET A 58 -4.01 3.96 -1.53
CA MET A 58 -5.22 4.77 -1.47
C MET A 58 -4.95 6.14 -0.83
N PRO A 59 -5.07 7.28 -1.56
CA PRO A 59 -4.98 8.60 -0.97
C PRO A 59 -6.12 8.83 0.02
N VAL A 60 -5.87 9.54 1.11
CA VAL A 60 -6.87 9.74 2.17
C VAL A 60 -8.13 10.47 1.66
N ASP A 61 -7.96 11.40 0.72
CA ASP A 61 -9.08 12.09 0.07
C ASP A 61 -9.86 11.19 -0.88
N GLY A 62 -9.15 10.27 -1.55
CA GLY A 62 -9.78 9.21 -2.35
C GLY A 62 -10.64 8.29 -1.48
N LEU A 63 -10.12 7.89 -0.31
CA LEU A 63 -10.87 7.07 0.64
C LEU A 63 -12.13 7.76 1.16
N ILE A 64 -12.05 9.06 1.51
CA ILE A 64 -13.23 9.83 1.94
C ILE A 64 -14.27 9.83 0.83
N GLY A 65 -13.88 10.22 -0.39
CA GLY A 65 -14.81 10.28 -1.53
C GLY A 65 -15.42 8.92 -1.86
N PHE A 66 -14.63 7.85 -1.82
CA PHE A 66 -15.10 6.50 -2.07
C PHE A 66 -16.10 6.04 -0.99
N ALA A 67 -15.76 6.21 0.29
CA ALA A 67 -16.62 5.80 1.40
C ALA A 67 -17.95 6.56 1.45
N GLU A 68 -18.02 7.78 0.91
CA GLU A 68 -19.26 8.56 0.80
C GLU A 68 -20.09 8.26 -0.45
N SER A 69 -19.55 7.46 -1.38
CA SER A 69 -20.22 7.07 -2.60
C SER A 69 -21.14 5.86 -2.43
N GLU A 70 -22.04 5.65 -3.40
CA GLU A 70 -22.86 4.43 -3.47
C GLU A 70 -21.99 3.16 -3.60
N ALA A 71 -20.86 3.24 -4.32
CA ALA A 71 -19.93 2.13 -4.45
C ALA A 71 -19.25 1.77 -3.12
N GLY A 72 -18.84 2.78 -2.34
CA GLY A 72 -18.30 2.56 -1.00
C GLY A 72 -19.32 1.96 -0.05
N ALA A 73 -20.58 2.41 -0.11
CA ALA A 73 -21.67 1.82 0.65
C ALA A 73 -21.95 0.36 0.23
N ALA A 74 -21.80 0.00 -1.04
CA ALA A 74 -21.92 -1.37 -1.52
C ALA A 74 -20.78 -2.28 -1.03
N VAL A 75 -19.55 -1.75 -0.93
CA VAL A 75 -18.38 -2.49 -0.47
C VAL A 75 -18.36 -2.65 1.06
N PHE A 76 -18.56 -1.57 1.81
CA PHE A 76 -18.44 -1.58 3.27
C PHE A 76 -19.76 -1.85 4.00
N GLY A 77 -20.90 -1.63 3.33
CA GLY A 77 -22.20 -1.46 3.97
C GLY A 77 -22.43 0.00 4.42
N ALA A 78 -23.67 0.46 4.36
CA ALA A 78 -24.01 1.88 4.52
C ALA A 78 -23.55 2.51 5.85
N ASP A 79 -23.65 1.78 6.97
CA ASP A 79 -23.22 2.30 8.28
C ASP A 79 -21.70 2.25 8.46
N THR A 80 -21.06 1.17 8.01
CA THR A 80 -19.59 1.06 8.03
C THR A 80 -18.95 2.11 7.13
N ALA A 81 -19.52 2.38 5.96
CA ALA A 81 -19.00 3.38 5.02
C ALA A 81 -18.95 4.79 5.65
N LYS A 82 -19.98 5.17 6.42
CA LYS A 82 -19.96 6.42 7.20
C LYS A 82 -18.84 6.44 8.24
N ASN A 83 -18.61 5.32 8.94
CA ASN A 83 -17.53 5.21 9.91
C ASN A 83 -16.15 5.30 9.24
N VAL A 84 -15.98 4.68 8.07
CA VAL A 84 -14.73 4.76 7.27
C VAL A 84 -14.48 6.20 6.83
N ALA A 85 -15.50 6.92 6.34
CA ALA A 85 -15.37 8.32 5.96
C ALA A 85 -15.03 9.22 7.15
N ALA A 86 -15.62 8.95 8.33
CA ALA A 86 -15.31 9.68 9.56
C ALA A 86 -13.87 9.43 10.03
N HIS A 87 -13.42 8.17 10.01
CA HIS A 87 -12.04 7.79 10.33
C HIS A 87 -11.03 8.43 9.38
N ALA A 88 -11.29 8.36 8.06
CA ALA A 88 -10.43 8.95 7.05
C ALA A 88 -10.26 10.47 7.24
N ARG A 89 -11.30 11.19 7.67
CA ARG A 89 -11.22 12.61 8.03
C ARG A 89 -10.37 12.87 9.27
N ASP A 90 -10.47 12.01 10.29
CA ASP A 90 -9.69 12.14 11.52
C ASP A 90 -8.18 11.95 11.25
N ILE A 91 -7.80 10.91 10.50
CA ILE A 91 -6.38 10.70 10.13
C ILE A 91 -5.88 11.81 9.20
N LYS A 92 -6.70 12.31 8.28
CA LYS A 92 -6.37 13.47 7.44
C LYS A 92 -6.09 14.71 8.29
N ALA A 93 -6.92 14.98 9.30
CA ALA A 93 -6.72 16.11 10.21
C ALA A 93 -5.42 15.99 11.02
N LYS A 94 -4.91 14.77 11.21
CA LYS A 94 -3.61 14.47 11.84
C LYS A 94 -2.44 14.48 10.85
N GLY A 95 -2.69 14.77 9.57
CA GLY A 95 -1.67 14.92 8.53
C GLY A 95 -1.40 13.68 7.69
N ALA A 96 -2.20 12.61 7.83
CA ALA A 96 -2.07 11.43 6.98
C ALA A 96 -2.33 11.78 5.51
N LYS A 97 -1.50 11.25 4.62
CA LYS A 97 -1.66 11.40 3.15
C LYS A 97 -2.46 10.25 2.55
N TYR A 98 -2.38 9.08 3.16
CA TYR A 98 -2.97 7.83 2.65
C TYR A 98 -3.89 7.19 3.70
N CYS A 99 -4.68 6.22 3.24
CA CYS A 99 -5.41 5.29 4.10
C CYS A 99 -4.42 4.59 5.05
N ASP A 100 -4.84 4.33 6.29
CA ASP A 100 -4.02 3.66 7.32
C ASP A 100 -4.38 2.17 7.48
N CYS A 101 -5.10 1.58 6.52
CA CYS A 101 -5.32 0.15 6.52
C CYS A 101 -3.97 -0.60 6.42
N PRO A 102 -3.88 -1.85 6.91
CA PRO A 102 -2.61 -2.57 6.93
C PRO A 102 -1.87 -2.61 5.59
N ALA A 103 -2.59 -2.72 4.47
CA ALA A 103 -1.99 -2.68 3.14
C ALA A 103 -1.42 -1.30 2.80
N CYS A 104 -2.20 -0.22 2.93
CA CYS A 104 -1.73 1.13 2.60
C CYS A 104 -0.60 1.60 3.51
N ALA A 105 -0.61 1.22 4.81
CA ALA A 105 0.48 1.50 5.72
C ALA A 105 1.79 0.79 5.30
N ALA A 106 1.72 -0.46 4.84
CA ALA A 106 2.87 -1.17 4.29
C ALA A 106 3.33 -0.54 2.96
N CYS A 107 2.42 -0.16 2.06
CA CYS A 107 2.75 0.55 0.83
C CYS A 107 3.48 1.87 1.12
N GLU A 108 2.96 2.71 2.02
CA GLU A 108 3.58 3.98 2.38
C GLU A 108 5.01 3.77 2.91
N ALA A 109 5.19 2.82 3.82
CA ALA A 109 6.51 2.47 4.38
C ALA A 109 7.52 2.03 3.32
N ILE A 110 7.09 1.27 2.31
CA ILE A 110 7.95 0.85 1.19
C ILE A 110 8.27 2.03 0.28
N LEU A 111 7.26 2.82 -0.09
CA LEU A 111 7.40 3.97 -1.00
C LEU A 111 8.28 5.08 -0.41
N GLU A 112 8.33 5.24 0.91
CA GLU A 112 9.32 6.11 1.58
C GLU A 112 10.78 5.72 1.28
N LYS A 113 11.04 4.47 0.86
CA LYS A 113 12.37 3.97 0.47
C LYS A 113 12.56 3.91 -1.05
N LYS A 114 11.57 4.32 -1.86
CA LYS A 114 11.60 4.24 -3.33
C LYS A 114 12.90 4.74 -3.95
N GLU A 115 13.37 5.92 -3.54
CA GLU A 115 14.61 6.49 -4.09
C GLU A 115 15.86 5.65 -3.79
N LEU A 116 15.86 4.85 -2.72
CA LEU A 116 16.95 3.95 -2.36
C LEU A 116 16.82 2.58 -3.03
N LEU A 117 15.57 2.20 -3.37
CA LEU A 117 15.23 0.97 -4.08
C LEU A 117 15.56 1.06 -5.57
N LEU A 118 15.36 2.22 -6.17
CA LEU A 118 15.57 2.47 -7.61
C LEU A 118 16.98 2.97 -7.97
N LYS A 119 17.95 2.82 -7.05
CA LYS A 119 19.37 3.18 -7.25
C LYS A 119 20.22 1.95 -7.50
#